data_AF-A0A173TL03-F1
#
_entry.id   AF-A0A173TL03-F1
#
_cell.length_a   1.000
_cell.length_b   1.000
_cell.length_c   1.000
_cell.angle_alpha   90.00
_cell.angle_beta   90.00
_cell.angle_gamma   90.00
#
_symmetry.space_group_name_H-M   'P 1'
#
loop_
_entity.id
_entity.type
_entity.pdbx_description
1 polymer ?
#
loop_
_entity_poly.entity_id
_entity_poly.type
_entity_poly.pdbx_seq_one_letter_code
_entity_poly.pdbx_strand_id
1 'polypeptide(L)'
;MKNKSYEEDFRIIRAAIDGAKNPIDKLGQFFKNYAIINLITIVFSLIASLYQRLLPEMYIIRIICFMYLVYYILRIYKEEKSNANQYYQTILYIYGIGVVVIPVILWIAGIISSFASSNEAFQVDKMMEMLMNLEVFSSIILLSVSFLIVSFVRDNKMYIVYALINLAVYLIAFSIDKELSIENITIHYQDLYYSFVIIIGYMILAKSIRKK
;
A
#
# COMPACT_ATOMS: atom_id res chain seq x y z
N MET A 1 20.96 -30.47 -39.40
CA MET A 1 21.22 -29.06 -39.00
C MET A 1 19.97 -28.26 -38.63
N LYS A 2 18.75 -28.53 -39.16
CA LYS A 2 17.51 -27.80 -38.80
C LYS A 2 17.02 -27.97 -37.35
N ASN A 3 17.18 -29.15 -36.73
CA ASN A 3 16.67 -29.41 -35.37
C ASN A 3 17.29 -28.55 -34.26
N LYS A 4 18.56 -28.14 -34.40
CA LYS A 4 19.21 -27.28 -33.40
C LYS A 4 18.62 -25.87 -33.36
N SER A 5 18.11 -25.35 -34.49
CA SER A 5 17.48 -24.03 -34.55
C SER A 5 16.16 -24.01 -33.79
N TYR A 6 15.33 -25.04 -33.99
CA TYR A 6 14.03 -25.13 -33.31
C TYR A 6 14.19 -25.31 -31.80
N GLU A 7 15.16 -26.09 -31.32
CA GLU A 7 15.43 -26.20 -29.88
C GLU A 7 15.87 -24.87 -29.26
N GLU A 8 16.71 -24.11 -29.96
CA GLU A 8 17.14 -22.78 -29.54
C GLU A 8 15.93 -21.82 -29.47
N ASP A 9 15.07 -21.83 -30.50
CA ASP A 9 13.85 -21.02 -30.57
C ASP A 9 12.86 -21.40 -29.46
N PHE A 10 12.63 -22.69 -29.21
CA PHE A 10 11.78 -23.17 -28.10
C PHE A 10 12.39 -22.81 -26.74
N ARG A 11 13.71 -22.82 -26.59
CA ARG A 11 14.40 -22.40 -25.36
C ARG A 11 14.21 -20.91 -25.13
N ILE A 12 14.30 -20.09 -26.17
CA ILE A 12 14.05 -18.64 -26.10
C ILE A 12 12.59 -18.37 -25.74
N ILE A 13 11.64 -19.06 -26.36
CA ILE A 13 10.20 -18.92 -26.06
C ILE A 13 9.91 -19.36 -24.62
N ARG A 14 10.48 -20.49 -24.17
CA ARG A 14 10.32 -20.97 -22.79
C ARG A 14 10.95 -20.01 -21.79
N ALA A 15 12.15 -19.49 -22.06
CA ALA A 15 12.80 -18.49 -21.23
C ALA A 15 12.02 -17.16 -21.18
N ALA A 16 11.38 -16.75 -22.27
CA ALA A 16 10.50 -15.58 -22.29
C ALA A 16 9.23 -15.82 -21.47
N ILE A 17 8.62 -17.01 -21.55
CA ILE A 17 7.44 -17.39 -20.75
C ILE A 17 7.77 -17.49 -19.27
N ASP A 18 8.87 -18.16 -18.91
CA ASP A 18 9.34 -18.29 -17.53
C ASP A 18 9.78 -16.92 -16.97
N GLY A 19 10.42 -16.10 -17.81
CA GLY A 19 10.76 -14.71 -17.53
C GLY A 19 9.53 -13.83 -17.26
N ALA A 20 8.40 -14.05 -17.95
CA ALA A 20 7.15 -13.34 -17.70
C ALA A 20 6.42 -13.82 -16.44
N LYS A 21 6.64 -15.08 -16.03
CA LYS A 21 6.02 -15.71 -14.86
C LYS A 21 6.67 -15.28 -13.53
N ASN A 22 7.99 -15.07 -13.53
CA ASN A 22 8.75 -14.59 -12.37
C ASN A 22 8.30 -13.23 -11.78
N PRO A 23 8.10 -12.15 -12.57
CA PRO A 23 7.70 -10.85 -12.03
C PRO A 23 6.28 -10.88 -11.44
N ILE A 24 5.38 -11.68 -12.01
CA ILE A 24 4.02 -11.84 -11.50
C ILE A 24 4.05 -12.48 -10.10
N ASP A 25 4.88 -13.51 -9.88
CA ASP A 25 5.03 -14.13 -8.56
C ASP A 25 5.70 -13.20 -7.53
N LYS A 26 6.66 -12.38 -7.96
CA LYS A 26 7.28 -11.34 -7.11
C LYS A 26 6.28 -10.25 -6.73
N LEU A 27 5.37 -9.87 -7.62
CA LEU A 27 4.29 -8.94 -7.33
C LEU A 27 3.34 -9.47 -6.25
N GLY A 28 2.99 -10.75 -6.33
CA GLY A 28 2.18 -11.41 -5.30
C GLY A 28 2.89 -11.42 -3.93
N GLN A 29 4.21 -11.61 -3.91
CA GLN A 29 5.01 -11.49 -2.67
C GLN A 29 5.03 -10.06 -2.15
N PHE A 30 5.14 -9.08 -3.04
CA PHE A 30 5.10 -7.67 -2.69
C PHE A 30 3.80 -7.30 -1.98
N PHE A 31 2.64 -7.64 -2.54
CA PHE A 31 1.35 -7.36 -1.89
C PHE A 31 1.20 -8.06 -0.54
N LYS A 32 1.69 -9.30 -0.41
CA LYS A 32 1.68 -10.00 0.88
C LYS A 32 2.52 -9.27 1.92
N ASN A 33 3.74 -8.87 1.57
CA ASN A 33 4.64 -8.17 2.50
C ASN A 33 4.09 -6.79 2.86
N TYR A 34 3.53 -6.07 1.90
CA TYR A 34 2.86 -4.80 2.13
C TYR A 34 1.68 -4.94 3.12
N ALA A 35 0.85 -5.99 2.96
CA ALA A 35 -0.24 -6.27 3.90
C ALA A 35 0.27 -6.58 5.32
N ILE A 36 1.33 -7.37 5.44
CA ILE A 36 1.92 -7.74 6.75
C ILE A 36 2.49 -6.50 7.45
N ILE A 37 3.20 -5.63 6.73
CA ILE A 37 3.78 -4.43 7.32
C ILE A 37 2.67 -3.47 7.78
N ASN A 38 1.61 -3.30 6.98
CA ASN A 38 0.46 -2.51 7.40
C ASN A 38 -0.25 -3.11 8.62
N LEU A 39 -0.43 -4.44 8.66
CA LEU A 39 -0.99 -5.13 9.84
C LEU A 39 -0.15 -4.86 11.09
N ILE A 40 1.17 -5.00 10.99
CA ILE A 40 2.10 -4.71 12.08
C ILE A 40 1.91 -3.27 12.54
N THR A 41 1.97 -2.30 11.63
CA THR A 41 1.80 -0.87 11.95
C THR A 41 0.46 -0.60 12.64
N ILE A 42 -0.65 -1.17 12.16
CA ILE A 42 -1.99 -0.98 12.75
C ILE A 42 -2.07 -1.58 14.16
N VAL A 43 -1.61 -2.83 14.34
CA VAL A 43 -1.60 -3.48 15.66
C VAL A 43 -0.79 -2.66 16.65
N PHE A 44 0.37 -2.19 16.23
CA PHE A 44 1.21 -1.32 17.04
C PHE A 44 0.49 0.01 17.35
N SER A 45 -0.12 0.69 16.37
CA SER A 45 -0.90 1.91 16.61
C SER A 45 -2.05 1.71 17.61
N LEU A 46 -2.73 0.56 17.57
CA LEU A 46 -3.77 0.20 18.55
C LEU A 46 -3.20 -0.07 19.95
N ILE A 47 -2.02 -0.65 20.06
CA ILE A 47 -1.33 -0.80 21.37
C ILE A 47 -0.92 0.58 21.92
N ALA A 48 -0.47 1.48 21.06
CA ALA A 48 -0.09 2.84 21.44
C ALA A 48 -1.29 3.65 21.98
N SER A 49 -2.47 3.49 21.38
CA SER A 49 -3.68 4.19 21.83
C SER A 49 -4.16 3.69 23.20
N LEU A 50 -3.94 2.41 23.52
CA LEU A 50 -4.23 1.83 24.84
C LEU A 50 -3.22 2.26 25.92
N TYR A 51 -1.96 2.47 25.53
CA TYR A 51 -0.87 2.82 26.43
C TYR A 51 -0.24 4.14 26.00
N GLN A 52 -0.85 5.28 26.35
CA GLN A 52 -0.38 6.65 26.04
C GLN A 52 1.10 6.91 26.36
N ARG A 53 1.71 6.14 27.27
CA ARG A 53 3.13 6.26 27.65
C ARG A 53 4.11 5.69 26.60
N LEU A 54 3.64 4.88 25.65
CA LEU A 54 4.44 4.22 24.62
C LEU A 54 4.59 5.03 23.31
N LEU A 55 3.89 6.16 23.17
CA LEU A 55 3.87 6.99 21.94
C LEU A 55 5.24 7.23 21.27
N PRO A 56 6.36 7.49 21.99
CA PRO A 56 7.66 7.74 21.36
C PRO A 56 8.28 6.49 20.72
N GLU A 57 8.16 5.34 21.38
CA GLU A 57 8.76 4.06 20.93
C GLU A 57 8.01 3.52 19.70
N MET A 58 6.71 3.76 19.67
CA MET A 58 5.80 3.37 18.60
C MET A 58 6.06 4.15 17.31
N TYR A 59 6.41 5.43 17.43
CA TYR A 59 6.81 6.26 16.30
C TYR A 59 8.11 5.77 15.65
N ILE A 60 9.09 5.33 16.46
CA ILE A 60 10.34 4.75 15.97
C ILE A 60 10.06 3.47 15.17
N ILE A 61 9.17 2.61 15.66
CA ILE A 61 8.74 1.40 14.94
C ILE A 61 8.10 1.74 13.59
N ARG A 62 7.22 2.75 13.54
CA ARG A 62 6.60 3.20 12.28
C ARG A 62 7.64 3.68 11.27
N ILE A 63 8.66 4.42 11.71
CA ILE A 63 9.79 4.86 10.86
C ILE A 63 10.58 3.65 10.35
N ILE A 64 10.91 2.68 11.19
CA ILE A 64 11.66 1.48 10.79
C ILE A 64 10.86 0.66 9.75
N CYS A 65 9.57 0.46 9.98
CA CYS A 65 8.67 -0.22 9.03
C CYS A 65 8.60 0.51 7.69
N PHE A 66 8.53 1.84 7.72
CA PHE A 66 8.53 2.67 6.52
C PHE A 66 9.85 2.58 5.75
N MET A 67 10.99 2.72 6.44
CA MET A 67 12.31 2.58 5.83
C MET A 67 12.51 1.19 5.21
N TYR A 68 11.98 0.15 5.85
CA TYR A 68 11.98 -1.20 5.29
C TYR A 68 11.14 -1.29 4.01
N LEU A 69 9.95 -0.68 3.96
CA LEU A 69 9.12 -0.62 2.75
C LEU A 69 9.85 0.09 1.60
N VAL A 70 10.46 1.25 1.87
CA VAL A 70 11.23 2.01 0.88
C VAL A 70 12.39 1.17 0.34
N TYR A 71 13.18 0.56 1.25
CA TYR A 71 14.27 -0.33 0.86
C TYR A 71 13.78 -1.50 0.00
N TYR A 72 12.66 -2.12 0.38
CA TYR A 72 12.09 -3.26 -0.33
C TYR A 72 11.62 -2.88 -1.75
N ILE A 73 10.94 -1.73 -1.90
CA ILE A 73 10.52 -1.20 -3.21
C ILE A 73 11.76 -0.89 -4.08
N LEU A 74 12.77 -0.21 -3.53
CA LEU A 74 14.00 0.12 -4.26
C LEU A 74 14.79 -1.12 -4.67
N ARG A 75 14.85 -2.14 -3.80
CA ARG A 75 15.48 -3.42 -4.11
C ARG A 75 14.79 -4.09 -5.28
N ILE A 76 13.46 -4.22 -5.24
CA ILE A 76 12.69 -4.81 -6.34
C ILE A 76 12.87 -4.00 -7.62
N TYR A 77 12.83 -2.66 -7.53
CA TYR A 77 13.04 -1.78 -8.68
C TYR A 77 14.41 -2.00 -9.33
N LYS A 78 15.47 -2.14 -8.52
CA LYS A 78 16.83 -2.40 -9.02
C LYS A 78 16.98 -3.78 -9.64
N GLU A 79 16.37 -4.80 -9.04
CA GLU A 79 16.37 -6.18 -9.58
C GLU A 79 15.61 -6.28 -10.91
N GLU A 80 14.63 -5.40 -11.15
CA GLU A 80 13.66 -5.54 -12.25
C GLU A 80 13.72 -4.41 -13.30
N LYS A 81 14.77 -3.58 -13.26
CA LYS A 81 14.97 -2.43 -14.17
C LYS A 81 14.93 -2.81 -15.66
N SER A 82 15.23 -4.06 -16.01
CA SER A 82 15.22 -4.56 -17.40
C SER A 82 14.00 -5.42 -17.75
N ASN A 83 13.00 -5.53 -16.86
CA ASN A 83 11.90 -6.45 -17.10
C ASN A 83 10.92 -5.89 -18.15
N ALA A 84 10.52 -6.72 -19.12
CA ALA A 84 9.71 -6.28 -20.26
C ALA A 84 8.23 -6.03 -19.91
N ASN A 85 7.77 -6.46 -18.72
CA ASN A 85 6.36 -6.34 -18.33
C ASN A 85 6.03 -4.92 -17.81
N GLN A 86 5.45 -4.10 -18.68
CA GLN A 86 5.04 -2.73 -18.39
C GLN A 86 4.09 -2.64 -17.17
N TYR A 87 3.17 -3.58 -16.99
CA TYR A 87 2.21 -3.56 -15.87
C TYR A 87 2.89 -3.68 -14.51
N TYR A 88 3.91 -4.52 -14.43
CA TYR A 88 4.69 -4.71 -13.21
C TYR A 88 5.48 -3.44 -12.85
N GLN A 89 6.09 -2.81 -13.86
CA GLN A 89 6.77 -1.53 -13.66
C GLN A 89 5.80 -0.42 -13.23
N THR A 90 4.62 -0.33 -13.85
CA THR A 90 3.60 0.65 -13.46
C THR A 90 3.17 0.49 -12.00
N ILE A 91 2.95 -0.74 -11.51
CA ILE A 91 2.64 -0.95 -10.09
C ILE A 91 3.79 -0.46 -9.22
N LEU A 92 5.04 -0.82 -9.53
CA LEU A 92 6.18 -0.38 -8.73
C LEU A 92 6.34 1.14 -8.71
N TYR A 93 6.07 1.85 -9.81
CA TYR A 93 6.09 3.31 -9.85
C TYR A 93 4.97 3.92 -8.99
N ILE A 94 3.74 3.42 -9.11
CA ILE A 94 2.61 3.94 -8.34
C ILE A 94 2.84 3.71 -6.85
N TYR A 95 3.35 2.55 -6.44
CA TYR A 95 3.71 2.28 -5.05
C TYR A 95 4.92 3.07 -4.58
N GLY A 96 5.95 3.21 -5.41
CA GLY A 96 7.13 4.01 -5.10
C GLY A 96 6.81 5.48 -4.86
N ILE A 97 5.81 6.04 -5.55
CA ILE A 97 5.35 7.41 -5.31
C ILE A 97 4.35 7.45 -4.15
N GLY A 98 3.26 6.69 -4.23
CA GLY A 98 2.15 6.78 -3.27
C GLY A 98 2.54 6.37 -1.85
N VAL A 99 3.29 5.27 -1.71
CA VAL A 99 3.68 4.77 -0.39
C VAL A 99 4.80 5.61 0.22
N VAL A 100 5.68 6.23 -0.57
CA VAL A 100 6.86 6.93 -0.04
C VAL A 100 6.61 8.42 0.16
N VAL A 101 6.00 9.09 -0.83
CA VAL A 101 5.92 10.56 -0.81
C VAL A 101 4.99 11.05 0.29
N ILE A 102 3.82 10.40 0.47
CA ILE A 102 2.81 10.88 1.41
C ILE A 102 3.29 10.79 2.87
N PRO A 103 3.86 9.66 3.35
CA PRO A 103 4.37 9.59 4.72
C PRO A 103 5.56 10.51 4.97
N VAL A 104 6.40 10.79 3.95
CA VAL A 104 7.49 11.76 4.06
C VAL A 104 6.95 13.17 4.24
N ILE A 105 5.91 13.56 3.50
CA ILE A 105 5.26 14.88 3.68
C ILE A 105 4.65 14.99 5.08
N LEU A 106 3.98 13.95 5.56
CA LEU A 106 3.45 13.90 6.94
C LEU A 106 4.55 14.03 8.00
N TRP A 107 5.68 13.37 7.78
CA TRP A 107 6.82 13.44 8.68
C TRP A 107 7.41 14.85 8.75
N ILE A 108 7.61 15.49 7.60
CA ILE A 108 8.10 16.87 7.50
C ILE A 108 7.11 17.84 8.15
N ALA A 109 5.81 17.69 7.89
CA ALA A 109 4.77 18.52 8.47
C ALA A 109 4.70 18.39 10.01
N GLY A 110 4.86 17.17 10.55
CA GLY A 110 4.93 16.93 11.99
C GLY A 110 6.20 17.50 12.65
N ILE A 111 7.32 17.57 11.93
CA ILE A 111 8.51 18.28 12.43
C ILE A 111 8.24 19.78 12.48
N ILE A 112 7.69 20.36 11.40
CA ILE A 112 7.39 21.79 11.34
C ILE A 112 6.39 22.18 12.45
N SER A 113 5.38 21.34 12.71
CA SER A 113 4.40 21.57 13.78
C SER A 113 5.06 21.65 15.17
N SER A 114 6.08 20.82 15.42
CA SER A 114 6.79 20.81 16.70
C SER A 114 7.59 22.09 16.99
N PHE A 115 7.86 22.91 15.97
CA PHE A 115 8.57 24.19 16.10
C PHE A 115 7.65 25.42 15.95
N ALA A 116 6.35 25.22 15.69
CA ALA A 116 5.40 26.30 15.44
C ALA A 116 4.95 26.98 16.75
N SER A 117 4.64 28.29 16.67
CA SER A 117 4.10 29.05 17.81
C SER A 117 2.63 28.66 18.11
N SER A 118 2.09 28.96 19.29
CA SER A 118 0.77 28.44 19.73
C SER A 118 -0.42 28.78 18.81
N ASN A 119 -0.41 29.92 18.12
CA ASN A 119 -1.44 30.26 17.13
C ASN A 119 -1.25 29.56 15.78
N GLU A 120 -0.01 29.27 15.42
CA GLU A 120 0.34 28.50 14.22
C GLU A 120 0.09 27.00 14.47
N ALA A 121 0.29 26.53 15.70
CA ALA A 121 0.07 25.14 16.12
C ALA A 121 -1.36 24.68 15.82
N PHE A 122 -2.37 25.50 16.14
CA PHE A 122 -3.78 25.17 15.81
C PHE A 122 -4.04 25.04 14.30
N GLN A 123 -3.42 25.92 13.48
CA GLN A 123 -3.54 25.81 12.03
C GLN A 123 -2.81 24.57 11.50
N VAL A 124 -1.63 24.28 12.05
CA VAL A 124 -0.84 23.12 11.67
C VAL A 124 -1.52 21.82 12.10
N ASP A 125 -2.17 21.76 13.26
CA ASP A 125 -2.95 20.61 13.72
C ASP A 125 -4.10 20.30 12.76
N LYS A 126 -4.84 21.33 12.32
CA LYS A 126 -5.88 21.18 11.31
C LYS A 126 -5.33 20.74 9.94
N MET A 127 -4.15 21.22 9.56
CA MET A 127 -3.47 20.77 8.34
C MET A 127 -2.98 19.32 8.46
N MET A 128 -2.51 18.90 9.63
CA MET A 128 -2.09 17.53 9.91
C MET A 128 -3.26 16.56 9.84
N GLU A 129 -4.41 16.93 10.40
CA GLU A 129 -5.65 16.15 10.31
C GLU A 129 -6.09 15.96 8.84
N MET A 130 -6.09 17.04 8.05
CA MET A 130 -6.39 16.98 6.62
C MET A 130 -5.40 16.09 5.86
N LEU A 131 -4.12 16.13 6.23
CA LEU A 131 -3.07 15.34 5.60
C LEU A 131 -3.15 13.86 5.98
N MET A 132 -3.56 13.51 7.20
CA MET A 132 -3.86 12.13 7.61
C MET A 132 -5.06 11.58 6.84
N ASN A 133 -6.12 12.37 6.68
CA ASN A 133 -7.27 12.00 5.85
C ASN A 133 -6.87 11.76 4.38
N LEU A 134 -5.93 12.55 3.85
CA LEU A 134 -5.37 12.35 2.52
C LEU A 134 -4.54 11.05 2.42
N GLU A 135 -3.77 10.69 3.45
CA GLU A 135 -3.02 9.42 3.52
C GLU A 135 -3.96 8.22 3.44
N VAL A 136 -5.05 8.24 4.21
CA VAL A 136 -6.09 7.21 4.22
C VAL A 136 -6.75 7.12 2.84
N PHE A 137 -7.16 8.25 2.27
CA PHE A 137 -7.76 8.30 0.94
C PHE A 137 -6.83 7.77 -0.16
N SER A 138 -5.57 8.19 -0.17
CA SER A 138 -4.58 7.78 -1.16
C SER A 138 -4.36 6.28 -1.12
N SER A 139 -4.28 5.70 0.08
CA SER A 139 -4.05 4.28 0.28
C SER A 139 -5.28 3.43 -0.14
N ILE A 140 -6.50 3.95 -0.03
CA ILE A 140 -7.72 3.35 -0.61
C ILE A 140 -7.71 3.40 -2.14
N ILE A 141 -7.30 4.53 -2.72
CA ILE A 141 -7.11 4.63 -4.19
C ILE A 141 -6.07 3.63 -4.64
N LEU A 142 -4.94 3.54 -3.94
CA LEU A 142 -3.83 2.64 -4.27
C LEU A 142 -4.29 1.18 -4.32
N LEU A 143 -5.09 0.76 -3.33
CA LEU A 143 -5.68 -0.57 -3.32
C LEU A 143 -6.63 -0.79 -4.51
N SER A 144 -7.46 0.20 -4.82
CA SER A 144 -8.42 0.15 -5.94
C SER A 144 -7.71 0.07 -7.29
N VAL A 145 -6.66 0.87 -7.50
CA VAL A 145 -5.81 0.82 -8.68
C VAL A 145 -5.09 -0.53 -8.78
N SER A 146 -4.67 -1.10 -7.65
CA SER A 146 -4.06 -2.44 -7.62
C SER A 146 -5.04 -3.53 -8.07
N PHE A 147 -6.31 -3.45 -7.66
CA PHE A 147 -7.37 -4.34 -8.15
C PHE A 147 -7.60 -4.17 -9.66
N LEU A 148 -7.61 -2.94 -10.18
CA LEU A 148 -7.72 -2.70 -11.62
C LEU A 148 -6.57 -3.34 -12.39
N ILE A 149 -5.32 -3.14 -11.95
CA ILE A 149 -4.16 -3.71 -12.65
C ILE A 149 -4.20 -5.24 -12.61
N VAL A 150 -4.57 -5.84 -11.47
CA VAL A 150 -4.73 -7.30 -11.38
C VAL A 150 -5.87 -7.81 -12.24
N SER A 151 -6.94 -7.02 -12.43
CA SER A 151 -8.00 -7.35 -13.40
C SER A 151 -7.44 -7.50 -14.82
N PHE A 152 -6.57 -6.57 -15.24
CA PHE A 152 -5.97 -6.62 -16.59
C PHE A 152 -5.00 -7.79 -16.74
N VAL A 153 -4.17 -8.04 -15.72
CA VAL A 153 -3.19 -9.14 -15.74
C VAL A 153 -3.88 -10.51 -15.77
N ARG A 154 -5.01 -10.66 -15.07
CA ARG A 154 -5.73 -11.94 -14.96
C ARG A 154 -6.92 -12.07 -15.91
N ASP A 155 -7.17 -11.05 -16.73
CA ASP A 155 -8.36 -10.92 -17.57
C ASP A 155 -9.67 -11.28 -16.85
N ASN A 156 -9.79 -10.84 -15.58
CA ASN A 156 -10.95 -11.15 -14.74
C ASN A 156 -11.62 -9.86 -14.24
N LYS A 157 -12.75 -9.53 -14.87
CA LYS A 157 -13.54 -8.33 -14.62
C LYS A 157 -14.07 -8.20 -13.19
N MET A 158 -14.10 -9.28 -12.41
CA MET A 158 -14.55 -9.23 -11.01
C MET A 158 -13.67 -8.32 -10.14
N TYR A 159 -12.38 -8.17 -10.46
CA TYR A 159 -11.51 -7.27 -9.70
C TYR A 159 -11.82 -5.78 -9.95
N ILE A 160 -12.38 -5.43 -11.12
CA ILE A 160 -12.92 -4.08 -11.38
C ILE A 160 -14.10 -3.81 -10.45
N VAL A 161 -14.98 -4.79 -10.29
CA VAL A 161 -16.13 -4.68 -9.37
C VAL A 161 -15.65 -4.49 -7.93
N TYR A 162 -14.63 -5.24 -7.48
CA TYR A 162 -14.04 -5.03 -6.15
C TYR A 162 -13.43 -3.63 -5.98
N ALA A 163 -12.76 -3.08 -7.00
CA ALA A 163 -12.23 -1.72 -6.95
C ALA A 163 -13.35 -0.67 -6.79
N LEU A 164 -14.45 -0.83 -7.53
CA LEU A 164 -15.60 0.08 -7.46
C LEU A 164 -16.34 -0.03 -6.12
N ILE A 165 -16.57 -1.25 -5.63
CA ILE A 165 -17.18 -1.48 -4.30
C ILE A 165 -16.31 -0.84 -3.22
N ASN A 166 -14.99 -1.05 -3.26
CA ASN A 166 -14.07 -0.48 -2.29
C ASN A 166 -14.18 1.05 -2.21
N LEU A 167 -14.19 1.72 -3.36
CA LEU A 167 -14.35 3.18 -3.44
C LEU A 167 -15.73 3.63 -2.96
N ALA A 168 -16.80 2.96 -3.37
CA ALA A 168 -18.16 3.30 -2.97
C ALA A 168 -18.35 3.18 -1.45
N VAL A 169 -17.90 2.07 -0.85
CA VAL A 169 -18.00 1.87 0.60
C VAL A 169 -17.15 2.88 1.36
N TYR A 170 -15.96 3.22 0.87
CA TYR A 170 -15.15 4.28 1.45
C TYR A 170 -15.88 5.64 1.44
N LEU A 171 -16.47 6.04 0.31
CA LEU A 171 -17.21 7.31 0.21
C LEU A 171 -18.43 7.36 1.13
N ILE A 172 -19.13 6.24 1.29
CA ILE A 172 -20.23 6.11 2.26
C ILE A 172 -19.69 6.25 3.69
N ALA A 173 -18.61 5.55 4.03
CA ALA A 173 -18.00 5.63 5.36
C ALA A 173 -17.51 7.06 5.68
N PHE A 174 -16.89 7.74 4.71
CA PHE A 174 -16.46 9.13 4.79
C PHE A 174 -17.66 10.08 5.04
N SER A 175 -18.79 9.83 4.37
CA SER A 175 -19.99 10.68 4.49
C SER A 175 -20.74 10.53 5.82
N ILE A 176 -20.54 9.41 6.53
CA ILE A 176 -21.23 9.13 7.79
C ILE A 176 -20.62 9.93 8.95
N ASP A 177 -19.37 10.37 8.83
CA ASP A 177 -18.62 11.21 9.80
C ASP A 177 -18.97 10.91 11.26
N LYS A 178 -18.95 9.61 11.61
CA LYS A 178 -19.16 9.16 12.98
C LYS A 178 -17.80 8.84 13.58
N GLU A 179 -17.60 9.35 14.78
CA GLU A 179 -16.53 8.96 15.69
C GLU A 179 -17.04 7.86 16.60
N LEU A 180 -16.28 6.78 16.72
CA LEU A 180 -16.46 5.81 17.79
C LEU A 180 -15.53 6.23 18.93
N SER A 181 -16.10 6.87 19.95
CA SER A 181 -15.39 7.18 21.19
C SER A 181 -15.67 6.07 22.22
N ILE A 182 -14.65 5.27 22.53
CA ILE A 182 -14.66 4.38 23.69
C ILE A 182 -13.69 4.99 24.69
N GLU A 183 -14.24 5.54 25.78
CA GLU A 183 -13.49 6.24 26.83
C GLU A 183 -12.61 7.38 26.29
N ASN A 184 -11.29 7.17 26.22
CA ASN A 184 -10.27 8.16 25.89
C ASN A 184 -9.70 8.01 24.45
N ILE A 185 -10.31 7.12 23.64
CA ILE A 185 -9.87 6.81 22.28
C ILE A 185 -11.02 7.15 21.32
N THR A 186 -10.84 8.20 20.52
CA THR A 186 -11.67 8.51 19.36
C THR A 186 -11.09 7.82 18.13
N ILE A 187 -11.84 6.89 17.55
CA ILE A 187 -11.50 6.23 16.28
C ILE A 187 -12.59 6.60 15.27
N HIS A 188 -12.22 7.20 14.15
CA HIS A 188 -13.17 7.42 13.06
C HIS A 188 -13.51 6.08 12.41
N TYR A 189 -14.79 5.86 12.08
CA TYR A 189 -15.21 4.63 11.38
C TYR A 189 -14.46 4.42 10.06
N GLN A 190 -14.04 5.51 9.43
CA GLN A 190 -13.20 5.51 8.24
C GLN A 190 -11.85 4.81 8.47
N ASP A 191 -11.18 5.07 9.60
CA ASP A 191 -9.87 4.50 9.91
C ASP A 191 -9.95 3.00 10.21
N LEU A 192 -11.07 2.58 10.81
CA LEU A 192 -11.34 1.17 11.10
C LEU A 192 -11.64 0.39 9.81
N TYR A 193 -12.47 0.96 8.92
CA TYR A 193 -12.73 0.42 7.59
C TYR A 193 -11.42 0.31 6.80
N TYR A 194 -10.66 1.40 6.75
CA TYR A 194 -9.35 1.49 6.12
C TYR A 194 -8.41 0.36 6.56
N SER A 195 -8.26 0.19 7.88
CA SER A 195 -7.38 -0.80 8.48
C SER A 195 -7.71 -2.22 8.03
N PHE A 196 -8.99 -2.60 8.09
CA PHE A 196 -9.44 -3.93 7.68
C PHE A 196 -9.29 -4.17 6.18
N VAL A 197 -9.68 -3.18 5.38
CA VAL A 197 -9.79 -3.29 3.93
C VAL A 197 -8.42 -3.37 3.27
N ILE A 198 -7.43 -2.62 3.75
CA ILE A 198 -6.06 -2.72 3.26
C ILE A 198 -5.47 -4.10 3.51
N ILE A 199 -5.60 -4.62 4.72
CA ILE A 199 -5.01 -5.92 5.08
C ILE A 199 -5.66 -7.03 4.25
N ILE A 200 -6.99 -7.11 4.26
CA ILE A 200 -7.74 -8.15 3.53
C ILE A 200 -7.57 -7.97 2.02
N GLY A 201 -7.68 -6.75 1.51
CA GLY A 201 -7.58 -6.44 0.09
C GLY A 201 -6.24 -6.85 -0.50
N TYR A 202 -5.13 -6.49 0.15
CA TYR A 202 -3.80 -6.88 -0.32
C TYR A 202 -3.51 -8.37 -0.16
N MET A 203 -4.06 -9.04 0.87
CA MET A 203 -3.98 -10.50 0.96
C MET A 203 -4.75 -11.21 -0.17
N ILE A 204 -5.94 -10.70 -0.53
CA ILE A 204 -6.70 -11.20 -1.67
C ILE A 204 -5.91 -11.01 -2.96
N LEU A 205 -5.33 -9.82 -3.19
CA LEU A 205 -4.50 -9.53 -4.35
C LEU A 205 -3.28 -10.46 -4.45
N ALA A 206 -2.56 -10.66 -3.35
CA ALA A 206 -1.40 -11.56 -3.29
C ALA A 206 -1.76 -13.00 -3.70
N LYS A 207 -2.91 -13.51 -3.22
CA LYS A 207 -3.38 -14.86 -3.57
C LYS A 207 -3.93 -14.93 -4.99
N SER A 208 -4.55 -13.85 -5.45
CA SER A 208 -5.20 -13.75 -6.75
C SER A 208 -4.20 -13.74 -7.90
N ILE A 209 -3.03 -13.17 -7.70
CA ILE A 209 -1.97 -13.16 -8.70
C ILE A 209 -1.25 -14.51 -8.80
N ARG A 210 -1.13 -15.23 -7.69
CA ARG A 210 -0.45 -16.53 -7.62
C ARG A 210 -1.26 -17.70 -8.18
N LYS A 211 -2.59 -17.60 -8.20
CA LYS A 211 -3.44 -18.66 -8.75
C LYS A 211 -3.44 -18.59 -10.29
N LYS A 212 -2.82 -19.59 -10.92
CA LYS A 212 -3.15 -19.99 -12.29
C LYS A 212 -4.57 -20.55 -12.35
#